data_AF-A0A662TZG3-F1
#
_entry.id   AF-A0A662TZG3-F1
#
_cell.length_a   1.000
_cell.length_b   1.000
_cell.length_c   1.000
_cell.angle_alpha   90.00
_cell.angle_beta   90.00
_cell.angle_gamma   90.00
#
_symmetry.space_group_name_H-M   'P 1'
#
loop_
_entity.id
_entity.type
_entity.pdbx_description
1 polymer ?
#
loop_
_entity_poly.entity_id
_entity_poly.type
_entity_poly.pdbx_seq_one_letter_code
_entity_poly.pdbx_strand_id
1 'polypeptide(L)'
;MKEEILDLLEKDKKFRYAVAGYLGLAEILERMDRHEENMEKLWEEQNKVWEEVKALRQGQEKLWEGQEKLWEKYDQLAKGQEKLWEEVRGLRRGQDELRKGQSDLYLGLKQLGKVVGMTLDYYTAVFVEKLLVERGV
;
A
#
# COMPACT_ATOMS: atom_id res chain seq x y z
N MET A 1 -57.36 3.57 50.01
CA MET A 1 -56.41 2.88 50.90
C MET A 1 -55.50 1.87 50.21
N LYS A 2 -55.99 0.75 49.62
CA LYS A 2 -55.09 -0.23 48.97
C LYS A 2 -54.34 0.37 47.76
N GLU A 3 -55.03 1.12 46.92
CA GLU A 3 -54.44 1.80 45.76
C GLU A 3 -53.41 2.85 46.17
N GLU A 4 -53.70 3.66 47.20
CA GLU A 4 -52.75 4.67 47.73
C GLU A 4 -51.44 4.03 48.23
N ILE A 5 -51.51 2.86 48.88
CA ILE A 5 -50.32 2.14 49.35
C ILE A 5 -49.48 1.62 48.18
N LEU A 6 -50.14 1.10 47.12
CA LEU A 6 -49.44 0.64 45.93
C LEU A 6 -48.77 1.80 45.18
N ASP A 7 -49.45 2.94 45.06
CA ASP A 7 -48.91 4.14 44.44
C ASP A 7 -47.68 4.67 45.19
N LEU A 8 -47.73 4.67 46.53
CA LEU A 8 -46.59 5.03 47.38
C LEU A 8 -45.42 4.05 47.24
N LEU A 9 -45.69 2.74 47.17
CA LEU A 9 -44.63 1.76 46.92
C LEU A 9 -43.97 1.99 45.57
N GLU A 10 -44.70 2.39 44.54
CA GLU A 10 -44.14 2.60 43.21
C GLU A 10 -43.39 3.94 43.05
N LYS A 11 -43.85 5.00 43.71
CA LYS A 11 -43.30 6.36 43.51
C LYS A 11 -42.35 6.81 44.62
N ASP A 12 -42.55 6.36 45.86
CA ASP A 12 -41.73 6.79 47.00
C ASP A 12 -40.71 5.71 47.37
N LYS A 13 -39.47 5.93 46.95
CA LYS A 13 -38.34 5.04 47.26
C LYS A 13 -38.14 4.90 48.77
N LYS A 14 -38.26 5.97 49.57
CA LYS A 14 -38.07 5.90 51.03
C LYS A 14 -39.15 5.04 51.68
N PHE A 15 -40.40 5.20 51.26
CA PHE A 15 -41.50 4.37 51.75
C PHE A 15 -41.32 2.89 51.36
N ARG A 16 -40.97 2.60 50.09
CA ARG A 16 -40.67 1.23 49.62
C ARG A 16 -39.58 0.54 50.44
N TYR A 17 -38.49 1.25 50.70
CA TYR A 17 -37.37 0.72 51.48
C TYR A 17 -37.72 0.50 52.96
N ALA A 18 -38.53 1.38 53.56
CA ALA A 18 -39.03 1.19 54.92
C ALA A 18 -39.90 -0.08 55.04
N VAL A 19 -40.83 -0.27 54.10
CA VAL A 19 -41.67 -1.48 54.04
C VAL A 19 -40.81 -2.74 53.82
N ALA A 20 -39.84 -2.69 52.92
CA ALA A 20 -38.92 -3.81 52.70
C ALA A 20 -38.09 -4.16 53.94
N GLY A 21 -37.71 -3.17 54.75
CA GLY A 21 -37.05 -3.37 56.04
C GLY A 21 -37.90 -4.21 57.00
N TYR A 22 -39.19 -3.87 57.14
CA TYR A 22 -40.12 -4.65 57.98
C TYR A 22 -40.37 -6.07 57.46
N LEU A 23 -40.24 -6.29 56.15
CA LEU A 23 -40.41 -7.60 55.51
C LEU A 23 -39.11 -8.42 55.44
N GLY A 24 -37.97 -7.90 55.91
CA GLY A 24 -36.67 -8.56 55.81
C GLY A 24 -36.09 -8.60 54.39
N LEU A 25 -36.58 -7.74 53.48
CA LEU A 25 -36.19 -7.67 52.07
C LEU A 25 -35.20 -6.54 51.75
N ALA A 26 -34.79 -5.75 52.75
CA ALA A 26 -33.91 -4.59 52.55
C ALA A 26 -32.60 -4.96 51.84
N GLU A 27 -31.94 -6.04 52.26
CA GLU A 27 -30.69 -6.50 51.64
C GLU A 27 -30.87 -6.90 50.17
N ILE A 28 -32.03 -7.46 49.82
CA ILE A 28 -32.34 -7.82 48.43
C ILE A 28 -32.49 -6.57 47.58
N LEU A 29 -33.22 -5.54 48.07
CA LEU A 29 -33.36 -4.28 47.34
C LEU A 29 -32.01 -3.57 47.14
N GLU A 30 -31.17 -3.51 48.17
CA GLU A 30 -29.83 -2.92 48.04
C GLU A 30 -28.93 -3.67 47.05
N ARG A 31 -29.04 -5.01 46.99
CA ARG A 31 -28.33 -5.80 45.97
C ARG A 31 -28.89 -5.52 44.57
N MET A 32 -30.21 -5.37 44.42
CA MET A 32 -30.84 -5.04 43.14
C MET A 32 -30.41 -3.67 42.62
N ASP A 33 -30.45 -2.62 43.46
CA ASP A 33 -29.97 -1.28 43.08
C ASP A 33 -28.50 -1.33 42.62
N ARG A 34 -27.65 -2.07 43.35
CA ARG A 34 -26.24 -2.25 42.97
C ARG A 34 -26.07 -3.02 41.66
N HIS A 35 -26.93 -4.01 41.40
CA HIS A 35 -26.91 -4.72 40.13
C HIS A 35 -27.36 -3.83 38.97
N GLU A 36 -28.35 -2.97 39.18
CA GLU A 36 -28.80 -1.98 38.20
C GLU A 36 -27.66 -1.01 37.86
N GLU A 37 -27.01 -0.41 38.86
CA GLU A 37 -25.84 0.46 38.66
C GLU A 37 -24.69 -0.26 37.92
N ASN A 38 -24.44 -1.53 38.25
CA ASN A 38 -23.40 -2.31 37.57
C ASN A 38 -23.80 -2.62 36.11
N MET A 39 -25.07 -2.89 35.84
CA MET A 39 -25.57 -3.11 34.49
C MET A 39 -25.45 -1.84 33.65
N GLU A 40 -25.77 -0.67 34.20
CA GLU A 40 -25.60 0.62 33.51
C GLU A 40 -24.13 0.84 33.12
N LYS A 41 -23.19 0.63 34.05
CA LYS A 41 -21.75 0.74 33.77
C LYS A 41 -21.28 -0.25 32.69
N LEU A 42 -21.78 -1.48 32.73
CA LEU A 42 -21.46 -2.48 31.69
C LEU A 42 -21.97 -2.05 30.32
N TRP A 43 -23.17 -1.47 30.24
CA TRP A 43 -23.71 -0.92 29.00
C TRP A 43 -22.88 0.25 28.46
N GLU A 44 -22.44 1.15 29.34
CA GLU A 44 -21.56 2.27 28.95
C GLU A 44 -20.22 1.76 28.39
N GLU A 45 -19.56 0.83 29.08
CA GLU A 45 -18.31 0.23 28.61
C GLU A 45 -18.51 -0.55 27.30
N GLN A 46 -19.61 -1.30 27.18
CA GLN A 46 -19.95 -2.01 25.95
C GLN A 46 -20.14 -1.05 24.77
N ASN A 47 -20.77 0.11 24.98
CA ASN A 47 -20.92 1.13 23.95
C ASN A 47 -19.57 1.72 23.53
N LYS A 48 -18.65 1.97 24.47
CA LYS A 48 -17.28 2.43 24.14
C LYS A 48 -16.54 1.40 23.29
N VAL A 49 -16.62 0.12 23.66
CA VAL A 49 -16.01 -0.97 22.88
C VAL A 49 -16.58 -1.02 21.46
N TRP A 50 -17.89 -0.82 21.28
CA TRP A 50 -18.49 -0.78 19.94
C TRP A 50 -17.98 0.37 19.09
N GLU A 51 -17.79 1.55 19.66
CA GLU A 51 -17.19 2.69 18.95
C GLU A 51 -15.73 2.43 18.57
N GLU A 52 -14.93 1.82 19.46
CA GLU A 52 -13.56 1.40 19.14
C GLU A 52 -13.52 0.36 18.02
N VAL A 53 -14.38 -0.66 18.06
CA VAL A 53 -14.50 -1.68 17.00
C VAL A 53 -14.85 -1.03 15.66
N LYS A 54 -15.74 -0.04 15.66
CA LYS A 54 -16.12 0.70 14.45
C LYS A 54 -14.93 1.51 13.90
N ALA A 55 -14.19 2.19 14.77
CA ALA A 55 -12.99 2.93 14.38
C ALA A 55 -11.90 2.00 13.82
N LEU A 56 -11.70 0.83 14.44
CA LEU A 56 -10.77 -0.19 13.95
C LEU A 56 -11.16 -0.70 12.57
N ARG A 57 -12.45 -0.98 12.32
CA ARG A 57 -12.94 -1.40 11.00
C ARG A 57 -12.68 -0.34 9.93
N GLN A 58 -12.94 0.93 10.21
CA GLN A 58 -12.62 2.02 9.29
C GLN A 58 -11.11 2.15 9.03
N GLY A 59 -10.29 1.92 10.06
CA GLY A 59 -8.83 1.88 9.92
C GLY A 59 -8.38 0.73 9.00
N GLN A 60 -8.97 -0.45 9.16
CA GLN A 60 -8.71 -1.61 8.31
C GLN A 60 -9.11 -1.37 6.84
N GLU A 61 -10.28 -0.76 6.59
CA GLU A 61 -10.72 -0.41 5.23
C GLU A 61 -9.71 0.51 4.53
N LYS A 62 -9.23 1.56 5.22
CA LYS A 62 -8.20 2.46 4.68
C LYS A 62 -6.88 1.76 4.40
N LEU A 63 -6.49 0.80 5.23
CA LEU A 63 -5.29 -0.01 5.00
C LEU A 63 -5.45 -0.88 3.75
N TRP A 64 -6.63 -1.50 3.55
CA TRP A 64 -6.93 -2.27 2.36
C TRP A 64 -6.88 -1.43 1.09
N GLU A 65 -7.48 -0.23 1.09
CA GLU A 65 -7.38 0.70 -0.04
C GLU A 65 -5.93 1.12 -0.32
N GLY A 66 -5.13 1.35 0.73
CA GLY A 66 -3.71 1.65 0.60
C GLY A 66 -2.93 0.50 -0.03
N GLN A 67 -3.23 -0.73 0.39
CA GLN A 67 -2.60 -1.95 -0.14
C GLN A 67 -2.95 -2.16 -1.62
N GLU A 68 -4.20 -1.94 -2.02
CA GLU A 68 -4.64 -2.05 -3.42
C GLU A 68 -3.89 -1.05 -4.32
N LYS A 69 -3.76 0.21 -3.90
CA LYS A 69 -2.97 1.23 -4.62
C LYS A 69 -1.50 0.86 -4.74
N LEU A 70 -0.93 0.20 -3.72
CA LEU A 70 0.45 -0.29 -3.78
C LEU A 70 0.60 -1.41 -4.81
N TRP A 71 -0.36 -2.34 -4.88
CA TRP A 71 -0.38 -3.39 -5.89
C TRP A 71 -0.49 -2.84 -7.32
N GLU A 72 -1.34 -1.84 -7.54
CA GLU A 72 -1.44 -1.16 -8.84
C GLU A 72 -0.11 -0.51 -9.26
N LYS A 73 0.55 0.19 -8.33
CA LYS A 73 1.87 0.78 -8.59
C LYS A 73 2.94 -0.27 -8.85
N TYR A 74 2.89 -1.40 -8.14
CA TYR A 74 3.80 -2.51 -8.36
C TYR A 74 3.61 -3.11 -9.76
N ASP A 75 2.38 -3.32 -10.21
CA ASP A 75 2.09 -3.82 -11.56
C ASP A 75 2.57 -2.85 -12.65
N GLN A 76 2.34 -1.54 -12.47
CA GLN A 76 2.87 -0.52 -13.38
C GLN A 76 4.40 -0.54 -13.44
N LEU A 77 5.07 -0.69 -12.29
CA LEU A 77 6.52 -0.79 -12.23
C LEU A 77 7.04 -2.05 -12.94
N ALA A 78 6.39 -3.19 -12.72
CA ALA A 78 6.73 -4.46 -13.37
C ALA A 78 6.62 -4.35 -14.90
N LYS A 79 5.53 -3.77 -15.40
CA LYS A 79 5.35 -3.49 -16.83
C LYS A 79 6.41 -2.52 -17.38
N GLY A 80 6.78 -1.51 -16.60
CA GLY A 80 7.87 -0.59 -16.94
C GLY A 80 9.21 -1.31 -17.06
N GLN A 81 9.52 -2.22 -16.14
CA GLN A 81 10.72 -3.04 -16.18
C GLN A 81 10.75 -3.97 -17.40
N GLU A 82 9.63 -4.60 -17.75
CA GLU A 82 9.54 -5.45 -18.93
C GLU A 82 9.87 -4.68 -20.21
N LYS A 83 9.31 -3.47 -20.38
CA LYS A 83 9.63 -2.58 -21.51
C LYS A 83 11.12 -2.22 -21.56
N LEU A 84 11.71 -1.88 -20.42
CA LEU A 84 13.15 -1.61 -20.35
C LEU A 84 13.98 -2.82 -20.79
N TRP A 85 13.59 -4.04 -20.43
CA TRP A 85 14.26 -5.26 -20.88
C TRP A 85 14.11 -5.51 -22.38
N GLU A 86 12.98 -5.13 -22.98
CA GLU A 86 12.79 -5.16 -24.43
C GLU A 86 13.70 -4.16 -25.14
N GLU A 87 13.76 -2.91 -24.66
CA GLU A 87 14.64 -1.87 -25.20
C GLU A 87 16.12 -2.28 -25.09
N VAL A 88 16.56 -2.80 -23.95
CA VAL A 88 17.93 -3.30 -23.76
C VAL A 88 18.24 -4.44 -24.73
N ARG A 89 17.29 -5.36 -24.97
CA ARG A 89 17.45 -6.41 -25.99
C ARG A 89 17.55 -5.82 -27.40
N GLY A 90 16.75 -4.82 -27.72
CA GLY A 90 16.82 -4.09 -28.98
C GLY A 90 18.17 -3.42 -29.20
N LEU A 91 18.67 -2.69 -28.20
CA LEU A 91 19.98 -2.04 -28.23
C LEU A 91 21.12 -3.05 -28.45
N ARG A 92 21.07 -4.20 -27.77
CA ARG A 92 22.07 -5.28 -27.97
C ARG A 92 22.08 -5.79 -29.40
N ARG A 93 20.91 -6.03 -30.01
CA ARG A 93 20.81 -6.42 -31.42
C ARG A 93 21.39 -5.35 -32.35
N GLY A 94 21.04 -4.09 -32.12
CA GLY A 94 21.57 -2.97 -32.90
C GLY A 94 23.10 -2.84 -32.79
N GLN A 95 23.67 -3.08 -31.61
CA GLN A 95 25.13 -3.12 -31.43
C GLN A 95 25.78 -4.28 -32.20
N ASP A 96 25.17 -5.46 -32.19
CA ASP A 96 25.66 -6.62 -32.94
C ASP A 96 25.63 -6.37 -34.46
N GLU A 97 24.57 -5.74 -34.97
CA GLU A 97 24.44 -5.33 -36.37
C GLU A 97 25.49 -4.29 -36.77
N LEU A 98 25.68 -3.26 -35.93
CA LEU A 98 26.71 -2.24 -36.16
C LEU A 98 28.11 -2.88 -36.21
N ARG A 99 28.40 -3.81 -35.30
CA ARG A 99 29.69 -4.51 -35.26
C ARG A 99 29.92 -5.36 -36.51
N LYS A 100 28.88 -6.00 -37.04
CA LYS A 100 28.94 -6.72 -38.33
C LYS A 100 29.22 -5.75 -39.47
N GLY A 101 28.46 -4.67 -39.58
CA GLY A 101 28.65 -3.65 -40.62
C GLY A 101 30.06 -3.02 -40.60
N GLN A 102 30.61 -2.76 -39.40
CA GLN A 102 32.00 -2.30 -39.25
C GLN A 102 33.01 -3.35 -39.75
N SER A 103 32.76 -4.63 -39.49
CA SER A 103 33.63 -5.73 -39.94
C SER A 103 33.60 -5.88 -41.47
N ASP A 104 32.40 -5.80 -42.06
CA ASP A 104 32.22 -5.86 -43.51
C ASP A 104 32.88 -4.66 -44.22
N LEU A 105 32.73 -3.45 -43.66
CA LEU A 105 33.37 -2.25 -44.17
C LEU A 105 34.90 -2.36 -44.11
N TYR A 106 35.45 -2.86 -43.00
CA TYR A 106 36.89 -3.10 -42.87
C TYR A 106 37.40 -4.08 -43.93
N LEU A 107 36.67 -5.17 -44.18
CA LEU A 107 37.00 -6.13 -45.23
C LEU A 107 36.93 -5.50 -46.63
N GLY A 108 35.89 -4.72 -46.91
CA GLY A 108 35.72 -4.00 -48.17
C GLY A 108 36.86 -3.01 -48.44
N LEU A 109 37.24 -2.19 -47.45
CA LEU A 109 38.38 -1.27 -47.54
C LEU A 109 39.70 -2.01 -47.77
N LYS A 110 39.91 -3.14 -47.07
CA LYS A 110 41.10 -3.97 -47.25
C LYS A 110 41.20 -4.55 -48.67
N GLN A 111 40.07 -4.93 -49.28
CA GLN A 111 40.03 -5.39 -50.66
C GLN A 111 40.32 -4.25 -51.65
N LEU A 112 39.71 -3.08 -51.45
CA LEU A 112 39.95 -1.89 -52.28
C LEU A 112 41.43 -1.48 -52.29
N GLY A 113 42.09 -1.44 -51.12
CA GLY A 113 43.51 -1.10 -51.07
C GLY A 113 44.40 -2.06 -51.85
N LYS A 114 44.07 -3.35 -51.86
CA LYS A 114 44.77 -4.33 -52.72
C LYS A 114 44.58 -4.06 -54.22
N VAL A 115 43.38 -3.65 -54.64
CA VAL A 115 43.05 -3.39 -56.06
C VAL A 115 43.69 -2.10 -56.57
N VAL A 116 43.70 -1.05 -55.75
CA VAL A 116 44.21 0.29 -56.15
C VAL A 116 45.73 0.41 -55.91
N GLY A 117 46.38 -0.60 -55.34
CA GLY A 117 47.82 -0.59 -55.07
C GLY A 117 48.23 0.29 -53.89
N MET A 118 47.27 0.69 -53.05
CA MET A 118 47.50 1.53 -51.86
C MET A 118 47.61 0.65 -50.61
N THR A 119 48.62 0.87 -49.78
CA THR A 119 48.81 0.13 -48.53
C THR A 119 47.76 0.51 -47.48
N LEU A 120 47.50 -0.38 -46.52
CA LEU A 120 46.51 -0.19 -45.45
C LEU A 120 46.76 1.10 -44.64
N ASP A 121 48.01 1.53 -44.55
CA ASP A 121 48.46 2.72 -43.83
C ASP A 121 47.88 4.02 -44.41
N TYR A 122 47.66 4.08 -45.73
CA TYR A 122 47.06 5.26 -46.38
C TYR A 122 45.56 5.39 -46.03
N TYR A 123 44.82 4.29 -46.07
CA TYR A 123 43.39 4.30 -45.73
C TYR A 123 43.13 4.58 -44.26
N THR A 124 43.97 4.03 -43.38
CA THR A 124 43.87 4.30 -41.94
C THR A 124 44.18 5.76 -41.63
N ALA A 125 45.18 6.37 -42.29
CA ALA A 125 45.47 7.79 -42.16
C ALA A 125 44.27 8.66 -42.56
N VAL A 126 43.67 8.43 -43.74
CA VAL A 126 42.50 9.21 -44.21
C VAL A 126 41.26 9.01 -43.31
N PHE A 127 41.02 7.78 -42.85
CA PHE A 127 39.88 7.50 -41.96
C PHE A 127 40.05 8.15 -40.59
N VAL A 128 41.25 8.11 -40.01
CA VAL A 128 41.57 8.78 -38.75
C VAL A 128 41.47 10.30 -38.90
N GLU A 129 41.99 10.86 -39.99
CA GLU A 129 41.89 12.29 -40.29
C GLU A 129 40.42 12.73 -40.37
N LYS A 130 39.56 11.95 -41.03
CA LYS A 130 38.12 12.23 -41.08
C LYS A 130 37.42 12.14 -39.72
N LEU A 131 37.79 11.15 -38.89
CA LEU A 131 37.26 11.02 -37.52
C LEU A 131 37.70 12.16 -36.60
N LEU A 132 38.90 12.69 -36.80
CA LEU A 132 39.42 13.85 -36.06
C LEU A 132 38.65 15.12 -36.45
N VAL A 133 38.44 15.32 -37.76
CA VAL A 133 37.62 16.43 -38.29
C VAL A 133 36.18 16.38 -37.77
N GLU A 134 35.53 15.21 -37.75
CA GLU A 134 34.17 15.07 -37.21
C GLU A 134 34.10 15.29 -35.68
N ARG A 135 35.21 15.07 -34.97
CA ARG A 135 35.34 15.38 -33.54
C ARG A 135 35.82 16.81 -33.26
N GLY A 136 36.07 17.62 -34.30
CA GLY A 136 36.48 19.02 -34.18
C GLY A 136 37.90 19.21 -33.64
N VAL A 137 38.79 18.22 -33.83
CA VAL A 137 40.21 18.28 -33.45
C VAL A 137 41.09 18.20 -34.68
#